data_AF-C5L6Y5-F1
#
_entry.id   AF-C5L6Y5-F1
#
_cell.length_a   1.000
_cell.length_b   1.000
_cell.length_c   1.000
_cell.angle_alpha   90.00
_cell.angle_beta   90.00
_cell.angle_gamma   90.00
#
_symmetry.space_group_name_H-M   'P 1'
#
loop_
_entity.id
_entity.type
_entity.pdbx_description
1 polymer ?
#
loop_
_entity_poly.entity_id
_entity_poly.type
_entity_poly.pdbx_seq_one_letter_code
_entity_poly.pdbx_strand_id
1 'polypeptide(L)' 'MIAPVIRNIQVVSKPSRDIWLLPHELKERTGMNTGTWIMQTPEGFMTHRECIELGVGGKVIFAINNGAQKWC' A
#
# COMPACT_ATOMS: atom_id res chain seq x y z
N MET A 1 -28.82 -5.36 -4.74
CA MET A 1 -28.07 -4.18 -4.25
C MET A 1 -26.70 -4.20 -4.91
N ILE A 2 -26.30 -3.12 -5.59
CA ILE A 2 -24.94 -2.98 -6.13
C ILE A 2 -24.08 -2.41 -5.00
N ALA A 3 -23.16 -3.20 -4.46
CA ALA A 3 -22.18 -2.70 -3.50
C ALA A 3 -20.99 -2.07 -4.23
N PRO A 4 -20.40 -0.97 -3.72
CA PRO A 4 -19.22 -0.39 -4.33
C PRO A 4 -18.04 -1.37 -4.28
N VAL A 5 -17.34 -1.52 -5.40
CA VAL A 5 -16.16 -2.39 -5.50
C VAL A 5 -15.01 -1.82 -4.65
N ILE A 6 -14.80 -0.51 -4.73
CA ILE A 6 -13.84 0.20 -3.88
C ILE A 6 -14.57 0.68 -2.63
N ARG A 7 -14.26 0.05 -1.49
CA ARG A 7 -14.89 0.35 -0.20
C ARG A 7 -14.14 1.38 0.62
N ASN A 8 -12.82 1.47 0.46
CA ASN A 8 -11.98 2.42 1.18
C ASN A 8 -10.69 2.72 0.39
N ILE A 9 -10.35 4.00 0.26
CA ILE A 9 -9.05 4.47 -0.23
C ILE A 9 -8.52 5.55 0.72
N GLN A 10 -7.26 5.43 1.13
CA GLN A 10 -6.64 6.34 2.09
C GLN A 10 -5.25 6.77 1.61
N VAL A 11 -5.01 8.08 1.60
CA VAL A 11 -3.67 8.66 1.39
C VAL A 11 -2.80 8.36 2.60
N VAL A 12 -1.63 7.76 2.34
CA VAL A 12 -0.69 7.31 3.35
C VAL A 12 0.41 8.34 3.56
N SER A 13 1.23 8.57 2.54
CA SER A 13 2.24 9.63 2.56
C SER A 13 1.58 10.97 2.28
N LYS A 14 1.68 11.89 3.21
CA LYS A 14 1.23 13.28 3.07
C LYS A 14 2.47 14.19 3.01
N PRO A 15 2.40 15.40 2.41
CA PRO A 15 3.55 16.30 2.35
C PRO A 15 4.19 16.59 3.71
N SER A 16 3.40 16.61 4.79
CA SER A 16 3.88 16.79 6.16
C SER A 16 4.48 15.54 6.81
N ARG A 17 4.23 14.36 6.24
CA ARG A 17 4.71 13.07 6.75
C ARG A 17 4.77 12.04 5.63
N ASP A 18 5.99 11.82 5.16
CA ASP A 18 6.29 10.78 4.20
C ASP A 18 6.48 9.43 4.88
N ILE A 19 5.95 8.37 4.26
CA ILE A 19 6.09 7.00 4.71
C ILE A 19 6.83 6.22 3.63
N TRP A 20 8.03 5.75 4.00
CA TRP A 20 8.87 4.88 3.17
C TRP A 20 8.96 3.53 3.86
N LEU A 21 8.88 2.45 3.07
CA LEU A 21 8.98 1.09 3.59
C LEU A 21 9.93 0.27 2.73
N LEU A 22 10.72 -0.57 3.39
CA LEU A 22 11.54 -1.62 2.82
C LEU A 22 10.68 -2.87 2.52
N PRO A 23 11.15 -3.78 1.64
CA PRO A 23 10.38 -4.97 1.25
C PRO A 23 9.98 -5.88 2.43
N HIS A 24 10.87 -6.03 3.42
CA HIS A 24 10.57 -6.85 4.60
C HIS A 24 9.52 -6.19 5.50
N GLU A 25 9.56 -4.86 5.66
CA GLU A 25 8.55 -4.11 6.40
C GLU A 25 7.18 -4.17 5.71
N LEU A 26 7.16 -4.15 4.36
CA LEU A 26 5.94 -4.39 3.59
C LEU A 26 5.39 -5.78 3.91
N LYS A 27 6.23 -6.82 3.81
CA LYS A 27 5.83 -8.21 4.09
C LYS A 27 5.25 -8.37 5.50
N GLU A 28 5.87 -7.76 6.50
CA GLU A 28 5.39 -7.78 7.89
C GLU A 28 4.04 -7.06 8.04
N ARG A 29 3.90 -5.87 7.45
CA ARG A 29 2.69 -5.04 7.58
C ARG A 29 1.52 -5.52 6.72
N THR A 30 1.78 -6.25 5.64
CA THR A 30 0.75 -6.67 4.68
C THR A 30 0.47 -8.17 4.70
N GLY A 31 1.04 -8.95 5.63
CA GLY A 31 0.89 -10.41 5.65
C GLY A 31 -0.56 -10.92 5.66
N MET A 32 -1.47 -10.17 6.28
CA MET A 32 -2.92 -10.47 6.31
C MET A 32 -3.76 -9.50 5.45
N ASN A 33 -3.12 -8.63 4.69
CA ASN A 33 -3.79 -7.57 3.95
C ASN A 33 -4.43 -8.13 2.67
N THR A 34 -5.74 -7.91 2.52
CA THR A 34 -6.50 -8.32 1.33
C THR A 34 -6.63 -7.21 0.29
N GLY A 35 -6.20 -6.00 0.63
CA GLY A 35 -6.20 -4.82 -0.22
C GLY A 35 -4.92 -4.66 -1.06
N THR A 36 -4.77 -3.47 -1.63
CA THR A 36 -3.65 -3.08 -2.48
C THR A 36 -3.09 -1.73 -2.06
N TRP A 37 -1.81 -1.70 -1.72
CA TRP A 37 -1.07 -0.46 -1.51
C TRP A 37 -0.28 -0.11 -2.75
N ILE A 38 -0.30 1.17 -3.11
CA ILE A 38 0.45 1.72 -4.23
C ILE A 38 1.69 2.42 -3.71
N MET A 39 2.81 2.03 -4.31
CA MET A 39 4.16 2.42 -3.96
C MET A 39 4.74 3.27 -5.09
N GLN A 40 5.47 4.33 -4.75
CA GLN A 40 6.39 4.99 -5.66
C GLN A 40 7.79 4.45 -5.41
N THR A 41 8.40 3.94 -6.46
CA THR A 41 9.78 3.43 -6.48
C THR A 41 10.59 4.17 -7.54
N PRO A 42 11.93 3.98 -7.60
CA PRO A 42 12.74 4.54 -8.68
C PRO A 42 12.33 4.07 -10.09
N GLU A 43 11.73 2.89 -10.21
CA GLU A 43 11.28 2.31 -11.49
C GLU A 43 9.85 2.74 -11.88
N GLY A 44 9.19 3.52 -11.01
CA GLY A 44 7.83 3.99 -11.21
C GLY A 44 6.87 3.53 -10.12
N PHE A 45 5.58 3.59 -10.43
CA PHE A 45 4.53 3.17 -9.51
C PHE A 45 4.26 1.66 -9.65
N MET A 46 4.16 0.99 -8.52
CA MET A 46 3.84 -0.43 -8.45
C MET A 46 3.08 -0.77 -7.17
N THR A 47 2.59 -1.98 -7.06
CA THR A 47 1.93 -2.49 -5.87
C THR A 47 2.94 -2.92 -4.81
N HIS A 48 2.52 -2.93 -3.55
CA HIS A 48 3.33 -3.53 -2.48
C HIS A 48 3.74 -5.00 -2.73
N ARG A 49 2.93 -5.78 -3.48
CA ARG A 49 3.26 -7.17 -3.80
C ARG A 49 4.42 -7.24 -4.78
N GLU A 50 4.38 -6.43 -5.83
CA GLU A 50 5.50 -6.28 -6.76
C GLU A 50 6.77 -5.80 -6.05
N CYS A 51 6.65 -4.85 -5.11
CA CYS A 51 7.78 -4.43 -4.27
C CYS A 51 8.37 -5.59 -3.44
N ILE A 52 7.54 -6.45 -2.86
CA ILE A 52 7.98 -7.62 -2.08
C ILE A 52 8.65 -8.66 -3.00
N GLU A 53 8.06 -8.92 -4.16
CA GLU A 53 8.55 -9.90 -5.14
C GLU A 53 9.89 -9.46 -5.77
N LEU A 54 10.02 -8.17 -6.10
CA LEU A 54 11.24 -7.59 -6.68
C LEU A 54 12.30 -7.24 -5.64
N GLY A 55 11.95 -7.26 -4.34
CA GLY A 55 12.86 -6.87 -3.26
C GLY A 55 13.21 -5.37 -3.27
N VAL A 56 12.29 -4.52 -3.71
CA VAL A 56 12.48 -3.06 -3.80
C VAL A 56 11.55 -2.32 -2.84
N GLY A 57 12.12 -1.39 -2.06
CA GLY A 57 11.35 -0.51 -1.18
C GLY A 57 10.85 0.75 -1.90
N GLY A 58 10.00 1.53 -1.22
CA GLY A 58 9.49 2.77 -1.82
C GLY A 58 8.62 3.59 -0.88
N LYS A 59 8.12 4.70 -1.42
CA LYS A 59 7.17 5.58 -0.72
C LYS A 59 5.77 5.03 -0.86
N VAL A 60 5.05 4.87 0.24
CA VAL A 60 3.66 4.40 0.22
C VAL A 60 2.74 5.59 -0.07
N ILE A 61 2.08 5.61 -1.22
CA ILE A 61 1.28 6.77 -1.65
C ILE A 61 -0.14 6.68 -1.10
N PHE A 62 -0.84 5.59 -1.41
CA PHE A 62 -2.18 5.34 -0.89
C PHE A 62 -2.45 3.83 -0.74
N ALA A 63 -3.39 3.51 0.14
CA ALA A 63 -3.87 2.17 0.40
C ALA A 63 -5.34 2.04 -0.01
N ILE A 64 -5.65 1.00 -0.78
CA ILE A 64 -7.00 0.59 -1.16
C ILE A 64 -7.36 -0.66 -0.36
N ASN A 65 -8.39 -0.59 0.48
CA ASN A 65 -8.75 -1.66 1.40
C ASN A 65 -10.24 -2.02 1.32
N ASN A 66 -10.57 -3.23 1.78
CA ASN A 66 -11.95 -3.77 1.78
C ASN A 66 -12.86 -3.21 2.88
N GLY A 67 -12.54 -2.04 3.46
CA GLY A 67 -13.31 -1.39 4.53
C GLY A 67 -13.07 -1.96 5.94
N ALA A 68 -12.71 -3.24 6.06
CA ALA A 68 -12.34 -3.88 7.33
C ALA A 68 -10.90 -3.55 7.78
N GLN A 69 -10.02 -3.26 6.82
CA GLN A 69 -8.60 -2.98 7.06
C GLN A 69 -8.36 -1.47 6.94
N LYS A 70 -7.81 -0.85 7.98
CA LYS A 70 -7.38 0.56 7.97
C LYS A 70 -5.87 0.62 7.77
N TRP A 71 -5.38 1.72 7.20
CA TRP A 71 -3.97 2.05 7.28
C TRP A 71 -3.64 2.42 8.75
N CYS A 72 -3.11 1.45 9.49
CA CYS A 72 -2.41 1.59 10.77
C CYS A 72 -1.95 0.20 11.23
#